data_AF-A0A7Z9GCA4-F1
#
_entry.id   AF-A0A7Z9GCA4-F1
#
_cell.length_a   1.000
_cell.length_b   1.000
_cell.length_c   1.000
_cell.angle_alpha   90.00
_cell.angle_beta   90.00
_cell.angle_gamma   90.00
#
_symmetry.space_group_name_H-M   'P 1'
#
loop_
_entity.id
_entity.type
_entity.pdbx_description
1 polymer ?
#
loop_
_entity_poly.entity_id
_entity_poly.type
_entity_poly.pdbx_seq_one_letter_code
_entity_poly.pdbx_strand_id
1 'polypeptide(L)'
;MTQPARQWTKVDHLGNILEQVDLDTDWDAVRKYRDQALKDSDWRAGKDVVLSTAWKEYRQALRDLPQVNGDANSAADTWPVKPDE
;
A
#
# COMPACT_ATOMS: atom_id res chain seq x y z
N MET A 1 -3.49 -6.46 7.07
CA MET A 1 -3.44 -5.00 7.28
C MET A 1 -3.90 -4.37 5.99
N THR A 2 -5.00 -3.62 6.03
CA THR A 2 -5.56 -2.93 4.88
C THR A 2 -4.57 -1.84 4.43
N GLN A 3 -4.43 -1.63 3.12
CA GLN A 3 -3.62 -0.58 2.50
C GLN A 3 -3.88 0.78 3.18
N PRO A 4 -2.96 1.76 3.14
CA PRO A 4 -3.21 3.10 3.66
C PRO A 4 -4.27 3.79 2.78
N ALA A 5 -5.53 3.38 2.95
CA ALA A 5 -6.68 3.98 2.30
C ALA A 5 -6.89 5.33 2.96
N ARG A 6 -6.33 6.36 2.33
CA ARG A 6 -6.54 7.75 2.75
C ARG A 6 -7.88 8.30 2.26
N GLN A 7 -8.52 7.62 1.31
CA GLN A 7 -9.81 8.01 0.77
C GLN A 7 -10.91 7.12 1.35
N TRP A 8 -11.91 7.75 1.94
CA TRP A 8 -13.16 7.10 2.28
C TRP A 8 -14.29 7.69 1.45
N THR A 9 -15.01 6.81 0.74
CA THR A 9 -16.13 7.19 -0.10
C THR A 9 -17.39 6.51 0.42
N LYS A 10 -18.38 7.32 0.80
CA LYS A 10 -19.73 6.83 1.10
C LYS A 10 -20.54 6.79 -0.18
N VAL A 11 -21.05 5.62 -0.53
CA VAL A 11 -21.92 5.44 -1.70
C VAL A 11 -23.34 5.05 -1.28
N ASP A 12 -24.33 5.45 -2.06
CA ASP A 12 -25.70 4.99 -1.90
C ASP A 12 -25.94 3.60 -2.53
N HIS A 13 -27.16 3.08 -2.41
CA HIS A 13 -27.57 1.81 -3.02
C HIS A 13 -27.63 1.81 -4.56
N LEU A 14 -27.48 2.96 -5.21
CA LEU A 14 -27.44 3.15 -6.66
C LEU A 14 -26.01 3.43 -7.15
N GLY A 15 -25.01 3.46 -6.26
CA GLY A 15 -23.61 3.72 -6.57
C GLY A 15 -23.24 5.21 -6.67
N ASN A 16 -24.11 6.13 -6.28
CA ASN A 16 -23.79 7.55 -6.25
C ASN A 16 -22.93 7.89 -5.02
N ILE A 17 -21.92 8.74 -5.21
CA ILE A 17 -21.06 9.23 -4.13
C ILE A 17 -21.83 10.26 -3.31
N LEU A 18 -21.99 9.98 -2.01
CA LEU A 18 -22.63 10.86 -1.04
C LEU A 18 -21.61 11.72 -0.30
N GLU A 19 -20.42 11.19 -0.06
CA GLU A 19 -19.36 11.86 0.70
C GLU A 19 -18.00 11.27 0.32
N GLN A 20 -16.99 12.12 0.14
CA GLN A 20 -15.61 11.72 -0.08
C GLN A 20 -14.72 12.49 0.89
N VAL A 21 -13.94 11.77 1.70
CA VAL A 21 -13.01 12.34 2.67
C VAL A 21 -11.60 11.85 2.32
N ASP A 22 -10.70 12.81 2.13
CA ASP A 22 -9.27 12.56 1.95
C ASP A 22 -8.54 12.88 3.26
N LEU A 23 -7.89 11.88 3.84
CA LEU A 23 -7.03 12.03 5.01
C LEU A 23 -5.62 12.40 4.56
N ASP A 24 -5.06 13.42 5.20
CA ASP A 24 -3.67 13.80 4.95
C ASP A 24 -2.74 12.76 5.59
N THR A 25 -1.74 12.32 4.84
CA THR A 25 -0.79 11.29 5.26
C THR A 25 0.62 11.85 5.26
N ASP A 26 1.34 11.62 6.37
CA ASP A 26 2.75 11.99 6.50
C ASP A 26 3.70 10.87 6.07
N TRP A 27 4.94 11.24 5.71
CA TRP A 27 5.99 10.29 5.37
C TRP A 27 6.28 9.28 6.50
N ASP A 28 6.09 9.66 7.75
CA ASP A 28 6.28 8.76 8.89
C ASP A 28 5.22 7.65 8.92
N ALA A 29 3.97 7.96 8.56
CA ALA A 29 2.93 6.97 8.40
C ALA A 29 3.26 6.03 7.24
N VAL A 30 3.60 6.58 6.05
CA VAL A 30 4.00 5.79 4.86
C VAL A 30 5.13 4.82 5.18
N ARG A 31 6.20 5.29 5.86
CA ARG A 31 7.33 4.45 6.27
C ARG A 31 6.91 3.34 7.22
N LYS A 32 6.09 3.65 8.22
CA LYS A 32 5.59 2.66 9.19
C LYS A 32 4.78 1.56 8.49
N TYR A 33 3.88 1.92 7.57
CA TYR A 33 3.11 0.95 6.79
C TYR A 33 3.99 0.14 5.85
N ARG A 34 5.00 0.75 5.23
CA ARG A 34 5.94 0.08 4.34
C ARG A 34 6.74 -0.98 5.09
N ASP A 35 7.29 -0.60 6.24
CA ASP A 35 8.11 -1.50 7.05
C ASP A 35 7.28 -2.67 7.58
N GLN A 36 6.02 -2.41 7.94
CA GLN A 36 5.08 -3.45 8.33
C GLN A 36 4.72 -4.38 7.17
N ALA A 37 4.44 -3.86 5.96
CA ALA A 37 4.15 -4.68 4.78
C ALA A 37 5.35 -5.54 4.35
N LEU A 38 6.57 -5.00 4.47
CA LEU A 38 7.81 -5.76 4.26
C LEU A 38 7.97 -6.85 5.31
N LYS A 39 7.66 -6.59 6.58
CA LYS A 39 7.68 -7.59 7.66
C LYS A 39 6.65 -8.69 7.45
N ASP A 40 5.42 -8.34 7.08
CA ASP A 40 4.33 -9.28 6.82
C ASP A 40 4.61 -10.20 5.61
N SER A 41 5.42 -9.73 4.66
CA SER A 41 5.86 -10.51 3.50
C SER A 41 7.24 -11.14 3.67
N ASP A 42 7.89 -10.96 4.83
CA ASP A 42 9.28 -11.39 5.04
C ASP A 42 9.44 -12.91 5.11
N TRP A 43 8.46 -13.60 5.71
CA TRP A 43 8.45 -15.06 5.82
C TRP A 43 8.51 -15.77 4.44
N ARG A 44 8.04 -15.12 3.38
CA ARG A 44 8.11 -15.67 2.00
C ARG A 44 9.49 -15.54 1.36
N ALA A 45 10.38 -14.73 1.92
CA ALA A 45 11.78 -14.64 1.52
C ALA A 45 12.68 -15.65 2.29
N GLY A 46 12.08 -16.61 3.01
CA GLY A 46 12.80 -17.68 3.68
C GLY A 46 13.45 -18.67 2.71
N LYS A 47 14.45 -19.42 3.20
CA LYS A 47 15.20 -20.40 2.39
C LYS A 47 14.32 -21.54 1.85
N ASP A 48 13.23 -21.84 2.54
CA ASP A 48 12.35 -22.97 2.24
C ASP A 48 11.24 -22.62 1.24
N VAL A 49 11.13 -21.36 0.81
CA VAL A 49 10.05 -20.88 -0.07
C VAL A 49 10.65 -20.17 -1.28
N VAL A 50 10.20 -20.55 -2.49
CA VAL A 50 10.54 -19.82 -3.71
C VAL A 50 9.70 -18.55 -3.75
N LEU A 51 10.35 -17.40 -3.55
CA LEU A 51 9.69 -16.10 -3.67
C LEU A 51 9.22 -15.88 -5.11
N SER A 52 7.90 -15.81 -5.32
CA SER A 52 7.32 -15.56 -6.63
C SER A 52 7.75 -14.19 -7.19
N THR A 53 7.75 -14.06 -8.51
CA THR A 53 8.06 -12.78 -9.18
C THR A 53 7.14 -11.66 -8.70
N ALA A 54 5.85 -11.92 -8.56
CA ALA A 54 4.88 -10.95 -8.05
C ALA A 54 5.25 -10.43 -6.65
N TRP A 55 5.74 -11.31 -5.76
CA TRP A 55 6.19 -10.90 -4.43
C TRP A 55 7.49 -10.10 -4.45
N LYS A 56 8.40 -10.36 -5.40
CA LYS A 56 9.60 -9.56 -5.62
C LYS A 56 9.24 -8.15 -6.08
N GLU A 57 8.38 -8.05 -7.08
CA GLU A 57 7.90 -6.78 -7.65
C GLU A 57 7.15 -5.96 -6.61
N TYR A 58 6.26 -6.57 -5.84
CA TYR A 58 5.55 -5.92 -4.73
C TYR A 58 6.51 -5.32 -3.70
N ARG A 59 7.48 -6.13 -3.22
CA ARG A 59 8.47 -5.68 -2.22
C ARG A 59 9.41 -4.62 -2.77
N GLN A 60 9.66 -4.61 -4.07
CA GLN A 60 10.46 -3.59 -4.74
C GLN A 60 9.68 -2.28 -4.85
N ALA A 61 8.44 -2.34 -5.35
CA ALA A 61 7.55 -1.19 -5.45
C ALA A 61 7.35 -0.49 -4.10
N LEU A 62 7.19 -1.24 -3.00
CA LEU A 62 7.13 -0.69 -1.65
C LEU A 62 8.37 0.14 -1.25
N ARG A 63 9.56 -0.26 -1.68
CA ARG A 63 10.81 0.47 -1.39
C ARG A 63 10.99 1.69 -2.29
N ASP A 64 10.43 1.64 -3.49
CA ASP A 64 10.54 2.69 -4.50
C ASP A 64 9.48 3.79 -4.33
N LEU A 65 8.45 3.57 -3.48
CA LEU A 65 7.43 4.58 -3.12
C LEU A 65 7.96 6.01 -2.89
N PRO A 66 9.01 6.25 -2.06
CA PRO A 66 9.55 7.60 -1.85
C PRO A 66 10.38 8.15 -3.02
N GLN A 67 10.78 7.31 -3.97
CA GLN A 67 11.53 7.75 -5.16
C GLN A 67 10.60 8.10 -6.32
N VAL A 68 9.45 7.44 -6.41
CA VAL A 68 8.47 7.62 -7.49
C VAL A 68 7.51 8.78 -7.20
N ASN A 69 7.25 9.07 -5.92
CA ASN A 69 6.26 10.07 -5.52
C ASN A 69 6.92 11.27 -4.83
N GLY A 70 6.47 12.48 -5.19
CA GLY A 70 6.98 13.73 -4.62
C GLY A 70 6.48 14.03 -3.20
N ASP A 71 5.36 13.42 -2.81
CA ASP A 71 4.68 13.66 -1.54
C ASP A 71 4.12 12.36 -0.94
N ALA A 72 3.92 12.36 0.38
CA ALA A 72 3.49 11.19 1.14
C ALA A 72 2.07 10.74 0.79
N ASN A 73 1.22 11.69 0.39
CA ASN A 73 -0.14 11.44 -0.07
C ASN A 73 -0.16 10.66 -1.38
N SER A 74 0.60 11.12 -2.37
CA SER A 74 0.78 10.43 -3.64
C SER A 74 1.40 9.04 -3.46
N ALA A 75 2.31 8.87 -2.49
CA ALA A 75 2.83 7.56 -2.12
C ALA A 75 1.78 6.63 -1.48
N ALA A 76 0.84 7.17 -0.72
CA ALA A 76 -0.27 6.39 -0.17
C ALA A 76 -1.29 6.00 -1.25
N ASP A 77 -1.57 6.89 -2.22
CA ASP A 77 -2.48 6.62 -3.35
C ASP A 77 -1.93 5.58 -4.33
N THR A 78 -0.61 5.58 -4.55
CA THR A 78 0.08 4.67 -5.47
C THR A 78 0.57 3.39 -4.78
N TRP A 79 -0.05 3.02 -3.65
CA TRP A 79 0.37 1.85 -2.90
C TRP A 79 0.27 0.58 -3.76
N PRO A 80 1.33 -0.25 -3.85
CA PRO A 80 1.28 -1.44 -4.68
C PRO A 80 0.26 -2.43 -4.13
N VAL A 81 -0.47 -3.08 -5.03
CA VAL A 81 -1.42 -4.14 -4.65
C VAL A 81 -0.65 -5.37 -4.24
N LYS A 82 -1.03 -5.92 -3.09
CA LYS A 82 -0.44 -7.12 -2.54
C LYS A 82 -0.79 -8.32 -3.43
N PRO A 83 0.18 -9.16 -3.83
CA PRO A 83 -0.13 -10.39 -4.58
C PRO A 83 -0.99 -11.35 -3.75
N ASP A 84 -1.83 -12.12 -4.43
CA ASP A 84 -2.71 -13.15 -3.86
C ASP A 84 -3.81 -12.63 -2.89
N GLU A 85 -4.28 -11.38 -3.09
CA GLU A 85 -5.50 -10.82 -2.45
C GLU A 85 -6.70 -10.73 -3.41
#